data_AF-A0A7K6RLH7-F1
#
_entry.id   AF-A0A7K6RLH7-F1
#
_cell.length_a   1.000
_cell.length_b   1.000
_cell.length_c   1.000
_cell.angle_alpha   90.00
_cell.angle_beta   90.00
_cell.angle_gamma   90.00
#
_symmetry.space_group_name_H-M   'P 1'
#
loop_
_entity.id
_entity.type
_entity.pdbx_description
1 polymer ?
#
loop_
_entity_poly.entity_id
_entity_poly.type
_entity_poly.pdbx_seq_one_letter_code
_entity_poly.pdbx_strand_id
1 'polypeptide(L)'
;QHYFTVNFNHENQKTLELRTEDAKDCDEWVAAIAHASYRNLATEHEALMQKYLHLLQIVETEKTVAKQLRQQIEDGEIEIERLKAEIASLLKDHERIQAGQTSAPSDDDSDIKKIKKVQSFLRGWLCRRKWKTIIQDYIRSPHADSMRKRNQVVFSMLEAEAEYVQQLHILVNNFLRPLRMAASSKKPPITHDDVSSIFLNSETIMFLHQIFYQGLKARISSWPTLVLADLFDILLPMLNIYQEFVRNHQYSLQILAHCKQNRDFDKLLKHYEAKPDCEERTLETFLTYPMFQIPRYILTLHELLAHTPHEHVERNSLDYAKSKLEELSRIMHDEVSETENIRKNLAIERMIIEGCEILLDTSQTFVRQGT
;
A
#
# COMPACT_ATOMS: atom_id res chain seq x y z
N GLN A 1 -23.54 42.57 -25.80
CA GLN A 1 -22.07 42.54 -25.83
C GLN A 1 -21.58 42.54 -24.40
N HIS A 2 -21.01 41.41 -23.99
CA HIS A 2 -20.43 41.21 -22.66
C HIS A 2 -18.94 41.55 -22.73
N TYR A 3 -18.39 42.14 -21.68
CA TYR A 3 -16.98 42.51 -21.65
C TYR A 3 -16.40 42.37 -20.25
N PHE A 4 -15.09 42.13 -20.19
CA PHE A 4 -14.33 42.19 -18.96
C PHE A 4 -13.00 42.92 -19.20
N THR A 5 -12.41 43.42 -18.12
CA THR A 5 -11.15 44.17 -18.18
C THR A 5 -10.08 43.47 -17.37
N VAL A 6 -8.87 43.39 -17.93
CA VAL A 6 -7.69 42.87 -17.24
C VAL A 6 -6.80 44.04 -16.87
N ASN A 7 -6.67 44.28 -15.56
CA ASN A 7 -5.81 45.32 -15.00
C ASN A 7 -4.48 44.71 -14.57
N PHE A 8 -3.37 45.31 -15.00
CA PHE A 8 -2.03 44.88 -14.64
C PHE A 8 -1.50 45.73 -13.48
N ASN A 9 -0.86 45.10 -12.50
CA ASN A 9 -0.35 45.77 -11.29
C ASN A 9 0.95 46.59 -11.52
N HIS A 10 1.50 46.61 -12.74
CA HIS A 10 2.73 47.36 -13.04
C HIS A 10 2.42 48.73 -13.64
N GLU A 11 3.00 49.77 -13.06
CA GLU A 11 2.92 51.14 -13.57
C GLU A 11 3.46 51.17 -15.02
N ASN A 12 2.59 51.56 -15.97
CA ASN A 12 2.79 51.68 -17.43
C ASN A 12 2.18 50.59 -18.34
N GLN A 13 1.42 49.61 -17.84
CA GLN A 13 0.64 48.71 -18.72
C GLN A 13 -0.80 49.19 -18.90
N LYS A 14 -1.23 49.31 -20.17
CA LYS A 14 -2.61 49.68 -20.53
C LYS A 14 -3.57 48.53 -20.18
N THR A 15 -4.70 48.87 -19.57
CA THR A 15 -5.82 47.95 -19.34
C THR A 15 -6.26 47.32 -20.66
N LEU A 16 -6.41 46.00 -20.67
CA LEU A 16 -6.96 45.27 -21.81
C LEU A 16 -8.46 45.08 -21.60
N GLU A 17 -9.26 45.48 -22.59
CA GLU A 17 -10.70 45.27 -22.63
C GLU A 17 -11.01 44.19 -23.67
N LEU A 18 -11.61 43.09 -23.23
CA LEU A 18 -11.99 41.97 -24.07
C LEU A 18 -13.51 41.92 -24.14
N ARG A 19 -14.03 41.83 -25.38
CA ARG A 19 -15.48 41.85 -25.66
C ARG A 19 -15.88 40.57 -26.38
N THR A 20 -17.03 40.04 -26.02
CA THR A 20 -17.67 38.90 -26.68
C THR A 20 -19.18 39.14 -26.81
N GLU A 21 -19.80 38.44 -27.74
CA GLU A 21 -21.24 38.52 -27.98
C GLU A 21 -22.03 37.61 -27.01
N ASP A 22 -21.42 36.53 -26.53
CA ASP A 22 -22.01 35.54 -25.61
C ASP A 22 -21.45 35.69 -24.17
N ALA A 23 -22.34 35.69 -23.18
CA ALA A 23 -21.98 35.73 -21.77
C ALA A 23 -21.20 34.49 -21.32
N LYS A 24 -21.52 33.32 -21.89
CA LYS A 24 -20.88 32.06 -21.52
C LYS A 24 -19.39 32.05 -21.88
N ASP A 25 -19.06 32.55 -23.08
CA ASP A 25 -17.68 32.68 -23.53
C ASP A 25 -16.89 33.66 -22.63
N CYS A 26 -17.55 34.71 -22.15
CA CYS A 26 -16.95 35.67 -21.23
C CYS A 26 -16.53 35.01 -19.91
N ASP A 27 -17.42 34.19 -19.33
CA ASP A 27 -17.15 33.47 -18.07
C ASP A 27 -16.06 32.41 -18.26
N GLU A 28 -16.08 31.67 -19.38
CA GLU A 28 -15.03 30.70 -19.71
C GLU A 28 -13.66 31.36 -19.88
N TRP A 29 -13.59 32.55 -20.51
CA TRP A 29 -12.34 33.30 -20.66
C TRP A 29 -11.81 33.83 -19.34
N VAL A 30 -12.70 34.35 -18.47
CA VAL A 30 -12.31 34.81 -17.13
C VAL A 30 -11.79 33.65 -16.28
N ALA A 31 -12.45 32.50 -16.32
CA ALA A 31 -11.98 31.29 -15.64
C ALA A 31 -10.61 30.85 -16.17
N ALA A 32 -10.42 30.80 -17.49
CA ALA A 32 -9.14 30.43 -18.09
C ALA A 32 -8.00 31.39 -17.71
N ILE A 33 -8.26 32.70 -17.70
CA ILE A 33 -7.28 33.73 -17.33
C ILE A 33 -6.96 33.67 -15.83
N ALA A 34 -7.96 33.43 -14.96
CA ALA A 34 -7.76 33.30 -13.52
C ALA A 34 -6.86 32.11 -13.15
N HIS A 35 -6.88 31.03 -13.95
CA HIS A 35 -6.00 29.89 -13.79
C HIS A 35 -4.64 30.03 -14.50
N ALA A 36 -4.52 30.96 -15.46
CA ALA A 36 -3.30 31.22 -16.21
C ALA A 36 -2.35 32.17 -15.46
N SER A 37 -1.57 31.64 -14.52
CA SER A 37 -0.49 32.37 -13.85
C SER A 37 0.82 32.25 -14.63
N TYR A 38 1.32 33.34 -15.21
CA TYR A 38 2.65 33.38 -15.84
C TYR A 38 3.76 32.96 -14.87
N ARG A 39 3.61 33.30 -13.58
CA ARG A 39 4.57 32.90 -12.55
C ARG A 39 4.59 31.38 -12.36
N ASN A 40 3.43 30.72 -12.36
CA ASN A 40 3.33 29.28 -12.25
C ASN A 40 3.93 28.61 -13.50
N LEU A 41 3.59 29.12 -14.68
CA LEU A 41 4.13 28.62 -15.94
C LEU A 41 5.66 28.79 -16.03
N ALA A 42 6.20 29.91 -15.53
CA ALA A 42 7.63 30.14 -15.44
C ALA A 42 8.32 29.16 -14.48
N THR A 43 7.72 28.88 -13.32
CA THR A 43 8.25 27.88 -12.37
C THR A 43 8.19 26.46 -12.93
N GLU A 44 7.13 26.11 -13.66
CA GLU A 44 7.01 24.81 -14.33
C GLU A 44 8.03 24.68 -15.46
N HIS A 45 8.23 25.73 -16.26
CA HIS A 45 9.26 25.77 -17.30
C HIS A 45 10.67 25.60 -16.72
N GLU A 46 10.98 26.27 -15.61
CA GLU A 46 12.28 26.14 -14.93
C GLU A 46 12.48 24.72 -14.37
N ALA A 47 11.45 24.14 -13.74
CA ALA A 47 11.49 22.76 -13.27
C ALA A 47 11.65 21.75 -14.41
N LEU A 48 10.99 21.99 -15.55
CA LEU A 48 11.11 21.15 -16.74
C LEU A 48 12.50 21.27 -17.38
N MET A 49 13.07 22.47 -17.41
CA MET A 49 14.43 22.71 -17.90
C MET A 49 15.47 21.98 -17.04
N GLN A 50 15.31 21.98 -15.71
CA GLN A 50 16.17 21.21 -14.82
C GLN A 50 16.08 19.70 -15.06
N LYS A 51 14.86 19.17 -15.26
CA LYS A 51 14.66 17.76 -15.63
C LYS A 51 15.31 17.42 -16.97
N TYR A 52 15.19 18.29 -17.97
CA TYR A 52 15.82 18.12 -19.28
C TYR A 52 17.35 18.08 -19.19
N LEU A 53 17.96 19.01 -18.43
CA LEU A 53 19.40 19.02 -18.19
C LEU A 53 19.88 17.75 -17.48
N HIS A 54 19.12 17.26 -16.50
CA HIS A 54 19.45 16.01 -15.80
C HIS A 54 19.38 14.80 -16.74
N LEU A 55 18.35 14.73 -17.60
CA LEU A 55 18.22 13.69 -18.62
C LEU A 55 19.38 13.70 -19.60
N LEU A 56 19.81 14.87 -20.08
CA LEU A 56 21.00 15.00 -20.92
C LEU A 56 22.26 14.47 -20.23
N GLN A 57 22.42 14.75 -18.94
CA GLN A 57 23.55 14.26 -18.17
C GLN A 57 23.51 12.73 -18.02
N ILE A 58 22.35 12.14 -17.76
CA ILE A 58 22.17 10.68 -17.71
C ILE A 58 22.56 10.07 -19.07
N VAL A 59 22.02 10.59 -20.17
CA VAL A 59 22.29 10.07 -21.52
C VAL A 59 23.78 10.13 -21.86
N GLU A 60 24.47 11.22 -21.52
CA GLU A 60 25.92 11.33 -21.75
C GLU A 60 26.70 10.33 -20.88
N THR A 61 26.30 10.14 -19.61
CA THR A 61 26.92 9.13 -18.75
C THR A 61 26.70 7.71 -19.30
N GLU A 62 25.49 7.35 -19.71
CA GLU A 62 25.21 6.04 -20.31
C GLU A 62 26.02 5.82 -21.59
N LYS A 63 26.16 6.85 -22.42
CA LYS A 63 26.97 6.79 -23.65
C LYS A 63 28.44 6.51 -23.34
N THR A 64 28.99 7.14 -22.30
CA THR A 64 30.38 6.88 -21.86
C THR A 64 30.55 5.47 -21.30
N VAL A 65 29.62 5.00 -20.48
CA VAL A 65 29.62 3.64 -19.92
C VAL A 65 29.51 2.59 -21.03
N ALA A 66 28.60 2.79 -21.99
CA ALA A 66 28.45 1.90 -23.13
C ALA A 66 29.72 1.83 -24.00
N LYS A 67 30.45 2.95 -24.15
CA LYS A 67 31.74 2.97 -24.84
C LYS A 67 32.80 2.18 -24.07
N GLN A 68 32.87 2.33 -22.74
CA GLN A 68 33.80 1.58 -21.90
C GLN A 68 33.52 0.08 -21.93
N LEU A 69 32.25 -0.33 -21.84
CA LEU A 69 31.86 -1.73 -21.94
C LEU A 69 32.23 -2.35 -23.30
N ARG A 70 32.03 -1.62 -24.39
CA ARG A 70 32.47 -2.07 -25.72
C ARG A 70 33.98 -2.29 -25.78
N GLN A 71 34.76 -1.35 -25.23
CA GLN A 71 36.22 -1.52 -25.16
C GLN A 71 36.62 -2.75 -24.34
N GLN A 72 35.97 -2.97 -23.19
CA GLN A 72 36.24 -4.16 -22.35
C GLN A 72 35.90 -5.47 -23.05
N ILE A 73 34.86 -5.49 -23.89
CA ILE A 73 34.51 -6.66 -24.70
C ILE A 73 35.60 -6.91 -25.74
N GLU A 74 36.03 -5.87 -26.46
CA GLU A 74 37.09 -5.98 -27.48
C GLU A 74 38.43 -6.43 -26.87
N ASP A 75 38.82 -5.85 -25.74
CA ASP A 75 40.02 -6.26 -24.99
C ASP A 75 39.91 -7.73 -24.52
N GLY A 76 38.71 -8.15 -24.10
CA GLY A 76 38.41 -9.53 -23.71
C GLY A 76 38.49 -10.52 -24.89
N GLU A 77 38.02 -10.13 -26.07
CA GLU A 77 38.12 -10.93 -27.29
C GLU A 77 39.58 -11.13 -27.72
N ILE A 78 40.40 -10.07 -27.65
CA ILE A 78 41.84 -10.15 -27.92
C ILE A 78 42.53 -11.11 -26.95
N GLU A 79 42.22 -11.02 -25.65
CA GLU A 79 42.81 -11.92 -24.65
C GLU A 79 42.34 -13.38 -24.83
N ILE A 80 41.09 -13.59 -25.23
CA ILE A 80 40.59 -14.94 -25.58
C ILE A 80 41.38 -15.52 -26.76
N GLU A 81 41.63 -14.74 -27.80
CA GLU A 81 42.42 -15.20 -28.94
C GLU A 81 43.90 -15.45 -28.55
N ARG A 82 44.47 -14.62 -27.69
CA ARG A 82 45.82 -14.85 -27.12
C ARG A 82 45.89 -16.18 -26.37
N LEU A 83 44.93 -16.43 -25.48
CA LEU A 83 44.86 -17.65 -24.68
C LEU A 83 44.60 -18.89 -25.55
N LYS A 84 43.76 -18.77 -26.61
CA LYS A 84 43.57 -19.86 -27.58
C LYS A 84 44.88 -20.21 -28.31
N ALA A 85 45.65 -19.20 -28.73
CA ALA A 85 46.95 -19.40 -29.35
C ALA A 85 47.95 -20.04 -28.39
N GLU A 86 47.97 -19.61 -27.12
CA GLU A 86 48.81 -20.17 -26.07
C GLU A 86 48.46 -21.64 -25.79
N ILE A 87 47.16 -21.97 -25.69
CA ILE A 87 46.68 -23.34 -25.54
C ILE A 87 47.07 -24.20 -26.75
N ALA A 88 46.93 -23.68 -27.98
CA ALA A 88 47.32 -24.41 -29.19
C ALA A 88 48.83 -24.70 -29.23
N SER A 89 49.66 -23.77 -28.75
CA SER A 89 51.10 -23.99 -28.61
C SER A 89 51.40 -25.07 -27.58
N LEU A 90 50.79 -24.98 -26.39
CA LEU A 90 50.98 -25.94 -25.32
C LEU A 90 50.49 -27.34 -25.69
N LEU A 91 49.43 -27.47 -26.49
CA LEU A 91 48.96 -28.75 -27.02
C LEU A 91 49.96 -29.35 -28.02
N LYS A 92 50.55 -28.55 -28.91
CA LYS A 92 51.62 -29.01 -29.80
C LYS A 92 52.87 -29.45 -29.03
N ASP A 93 53.22 -28.73 -27.98
CA ASP A 93 54.34 -29.09 -27.11
C ASP A 93 54.03 -30.36 -26.32
N HIS A 94 52.79 -30.53 -25.85
CA HIS A 94 52.33 -31.76 -25.21
C HIS A 94 52.36 -32.96 -26.17
N GLU A 95 51.90 -32.81 -27.41
CA GLU A 95 52.00 -33.86 -28.44
C GLU A 95 53.45 -34.24 -28.75
N ARG A 96 54.37 -33.27 -28.77
CA ARG A 96 55.82 -33.52 -28.91
C ARG A 96 56.39 -34.27 -27.71
N ILE A 97 55.99 -33.93 -26.50
CA ILE A 97 56.39 -34.63 -25.28
C ILE A 97 55.83 -36.06 -25.26
N GLN A 98 54.59 -36.25 -25.71
CA GLN A 98 53.90 -37.54 -25.77
C GLN A 98 54.48 -38.45 -26.87
N ALA A 99 54.88 -37.88 -28.01
CA ALA A 99 55.61 -38.59 -29.07
C ALA A 99 57.03 -39.03 -28.64
N GLY A 100 57.62 -38.36 -27.65
CA GLY A 100 58.89 -38.74 -27.02
C GLY A 100 58.78 -39.77 -25.89
N GLN A 101 57.58 -40.06 -25.40
CA GLN A 101 57.35 -41.01 -24.31
C GLN A 101 56.85 -42.37 -24.83
N THR A 102 57.76 -43.11 -25.47
CA THR A 102 57.68 -44.58 -25.55
C THR A 102 58.65 -45.18 -24.54
N SER A 103 58.33 -45.08 -23.25
CA SER A 103 58.93 -45.91 -22.21
C SER A 103 58.00 -46.02 -20.99
N ALA A 104 58.15 -47.14 -20.26
CA ALA A 104 57.31 -47.71 -19.20
C ALA A 104 56.75 -46.71 -18.15
N PRO A 105 55.65 -47.04 -17.42
CA PRO A 105 54.98 -46.10 -16.53
C PRO A 105 55.92 -45.70 -15.37
N SER A 106 56.39 -44.45 -15.41
CA SER A 106 57.23 -43.81 -14.40
C SER A 106 56.39 -43.21 -13.27
N ASP A 107 56.98 -43.08 -12.08
CA ASP A 107 56.44 -42.50 -10.85
C ASP A 107 55.84 -41.08 -11.04
N ASP A 108 56.25 -40.38 -12.11
CA ASP A 108 55.71 -39.07 -12.52
C ASP A 108 54.18 -39.06 -12.77
N ASP A 109 53.58 -40.15 -13.27
CA ASP A 109 52.12 -40.21 -13.50
C ASP A 109 51.33 -40.32 -12.18
N SER A 110 51.97 -40.87 -11.14
CA SER A 110 51.45 -40.90 -9.77
C SER A 110 51.45 -39.49 -9.15
N ASP A 111 52.54 -38.76 -9.32
CA ASP A 111 52.70 -37.42 -8.77
C ASP A 111 51.84 -36.38 -9.49
N ILE A 112 51.68 -36.47 -10.81
CA ILE A 112 50.72 -35.66 -11.56
C ILE A 112 49.28 -35.88 -11.07
N LYS A 113 48.90 -37.13 -10.76
CA LYS A 113 47.58 -37.44 -10.18
C LYS A 113 47.41 -36.84 -8.77
N LYS A 114 48.46 -36.87 -7.94
CA LYS A 114 48.45 -36.22 -6.61
C LYS A 114 48.33 -34.70 -6.74
N ILE A 115 49.08 -34.06 -7.65
CA ILE A 115 49.02 -32.62 -7.93
C ILE A 115 47.61 -32.23 -8.38
N LYS A 116 47.00 -32.98 -9.32
CA LYS A 116 45.61 -32.71 -9.76
C LYS A 116 44.60 -32.81 -8.62
N LYS A 117 44.76 -33.76 -7.68
CA LYS A 117 43.92 -33.87 -6.48
C LYS A 117 44.10 -32.68 -5.52
N VAL A 118 45.34 -32.25 -5.29
CA VAL A 118 45.62 -31.07 -4.44
C VAL A 118 45.08 -29.79 -5.10
N GLN A 119 45.26 -29.64 -6.41
CA GLN A 119 44.71 -28.51 -7.18
C GLN A 119 43.18 -28.50 -7.19
N SER A 120 42.51 -29.66 -7.33
CA SER A 120 41.04 -29.71 -7.27
C SER A 120 40.53 -29.38 -5.87
N PHE A 121 41.22 -29.83 -4.82
CA PHE A 121 40.92 -29.46 -3.44
C PHE A 121 41.10 -27.95 -3.21
N LEU A 122 42.22 -27.37 -3.66
CA LEU A 122 42.50 -25.94 -3.58
C LEU A 122 41.49 -25.10 -4.36
N ARG A 123 41.16 -25.48 -5.60
CA ARG A 123 40.11 -24.81 -6.40
C ARG A 123 38.77 -24.86 -5.67
N GLY A 124 38.38 -26.04 -5.15
CA GLY A 124 37.14 -26.19 -4.38
C GLY A 124 37.14 -25.37 -3.08
N TRP A 125 38.26 -25.31 -2.37
CA TRP A 125 38.42 -24.47 -1.18
C TRP A 125 38.35 -22.98 -1.52
N LEU A 126 39.01 -22.55 -2.59
CA LEU A 126 38.97 -21.16 -3.07
C LEU A 126 37.54 -20.75 -3.46
N CYS A 127 36.83 -21.62 -4.17
CA CYS A 127 35.42 -21.42 -4.53
C CYS A 127 34.55 -21.30 -3.27
N ARG A 128 34.66 -22.22 -2.31
CA ARG A 128 33.90 -22.14 -1.04
C ARG A 128 34.22 -20.86 -0.27
N ARG A 129 35.47 -20.43 -0.23
CA ARG A 129 35.89 -19.19 0.44
C ARG A 129 35.29 -17.97 -0.26
N LYS A 130 35.41 -17.88 -1.59
CA LYS A 130 34.80 -16.80 -2.39
C LYS A 130 33.28 -16.76 -2.23
N TRP A 131 32.61 -17.91 -2.31
CA TRP A 131 31.16 -18.02 -2.08
C TRP A 131 30.77 -17.53 -0.69
N LYS A 132 31.53 -17.92 0.35
CA LYS A 132 31.28 -17.45 1.72
C LYS A 132 31.38 -15.93 1.81
N THR A 133 32.38 -15.32 1.17
CA THR A 133 32.52 -13.85 1.11
C THR A 133 31.33 -13.22 0.38
N ILE A 134 31.00 -13.68 -0.82
CA ILE A 134 29.87 -13.16 -1.63
C ILE A 134 28.56 -13.22 -0.83
N ILE A 135 28.27 -14.35 -0.18
CA ILE A 135 27.06 -14.52 0.63
C ILE A 135 27.07 -13.56 1.83
N GLN A 136 28.22 -13.41 2.51
CA GLN A 136 28.33 -12.52 3.66
C GLN A 136 28.16 -11.05 3.26
N ASP A 137 28.71 -10.66 2.11
CA ASP A 137 28.56 -9.32 1.54
C ASP A 137 27.11 -9.07 1.10
N TYR A 138 26.45 -10.06 0.49
CA TYR A 138 25.01 -9.98 0.18
C TYR A 138 24.16 -9.84 1.45
N ILE A 139 24.38 -10.66 2.48
CA ILE A 139 23.60 -10.60 3.73
C ILE A 139 23.72 -9.23 4.40
N ARG A 140 24.89 -8.58 4.30
CA ARG A 140 25.18 -7.24 4.81
C ARG A 140 24.82 -6.11 3.83
N SER A 141 24.34 -6.45 2.63
CA SER A 141 23.99 -5.45 1.64
C SER A 141 22.72 -4.69 2.06
N PRO A 142 22.63 -3.39 1.72
CA PRO A 142 21.42 -2.60 1.96
C PRO A 142 20.16 -3.21 1.33
N HIS A 143 20.32 -3.90 0.19
CA HIS A 143 19.22 -4.59 -0.47
C HIS A 143 18.67 -5.75 0.37
N ALA A 144 19.55 -6.61 0.90
CA ALA A 144 19.13 -7.71 1.77
C ALA A 144 18.52 -7.22 3.08
N ASP A 145 19.04 -6.12 3.65
CA ASP A 145 18.42 -5.43 4.79
C ASP A 145 17.01 -4.92 4.47
N SER A 146 16.83 -4.25 3.34
CA SER A 146 15.51 -3.76 2.90
C SER A 146 14.53 -4.92 2.68
N MET A 147 14.97 -6.01 2.06
CA MET A 147 14.12 -7.20 1.88
C MET A 147 13.74 -7.87 3.19
N ARG A 148 14.63 -7.89 4.20
CA ARG A 148 14.28 -8.34 5.55
C ARG A 148 13.21 -7.46 6.19
N LYS A 149 13.34 -6.14 6.08
CA LYS A 149 12.33 -5.19 6.58
C LYS A 149 10.99 -5.38 5.86
N ARG A 150 11.00 -5.51 4.52
CA ARG A 150 9.79 -5.83 3.74
C ARG A 150 9.10 -7.08 4.28
N ASN A 151 9.83 -8.16 4.49
CA ASN A 151 9.27 -9.42 4.99
C ASN A 151 8.71 -9.25 6.42
N GLN A 152 9.39 -8.48 7.26
CA GLN A 152 8.89 -8.17 8.60
C GLN A 152 7.55 -7.44 8.56
N VAL A 153 7.38 -6.46 7.66
CA VAL A 153 6.07 -5.78 7.46
C VAL A 153 4.98 -6.77 7.07
N VAL A 154 5.27 -7.73 6.19
CA VAL A 154 4.31 -8.79 5.80
C VAL A 154 3.92 -9.68 6.98
N PHE A 155 4.88 -10.05 7.84
CA PHE A 155 4.58 -10.84 9.03
C PHE A 155 3.74 -10.06 10.04
N SER A 156 4.10 -8.80 10.30
CA SER A 156 3.30 -7.90 11.15
C SER A 156 1.89 -7.71 10.59
N MET A 157 1.73 -7.65 9.26
CA MET A 157 0.43 -7.56 8.61
C MET A 157 -0.43 -8.81 8.86
N LEU A 158 0.15 -10.01 8.80
CA LEU A 158 -0.57 -11.25 9.13
C LEU A 158 -1.03 -11.24 10.59
N GLU A 159 -0.15 -10.87 11.52
CA GLU A 159 -0.46 -10.81 12.94
C GLU A 159 -1.57 -9.79 13.23
N ALA A 160 -1.46 -8.59 12.65
CA ALA A 160 -2.47 -7.55 12.70
C ALA A 160 -3.82 -8.02 12.14
N GLU A 161 -3.83 -8.75 11.02
CA GLU A 161 -5.06 -9.30 10.43
C GLU A 161 -5.66 -10.39 11.31
N ALA A 162 -4.83 -11.27 11.88
CA ALA A 162 -5.28 -12.31 12.79
C ALA A 162 -5.99 -11.71 14.01
N GLU A 163 -5.40 -10.68 14.60
CA GLU A 163 -5.98 -9.93 15.71
C GLU A 163 -7.31 -9.30 15.29
N TYR A 164 -7.35 -8.62 14.14
CA TYR A 164 -8.56 -7.97 13.65
C TYR A 164 -9.71 -8.98 13.41
N VAL A 165 -9.42 -10.10 12.76
CA VAL A 165 -10.39 -11.19 12.55
C VAL A 165 -10.87 -11.74 13.89
N GLN A 166 -9.99 -11.88 14.88
CA GLN A 166 -10.38 -12.31 16.22
C GLN A 166 -11.34 -11.31 16.87
N GLN A 167 -11.09 -10.01 16.76
CA GLN A 167 -12.00 -8.98 17.28
C GLN A 167 -13.38 -9.03 16.61
N LEU A 168 -13.42 -9.17 15.28
CA LEU A 168 -14.67 -9.34 14.55
C LEU A 168 -15.40 -10.64 14.91
N HIS A 169 -14.64 -11.72 15.12
CA HIS A 169 -15.20 -12.99 15.55
C HIS A 169 -15.88 -12.88 16.92
N ILE A 170 -15.28 -12.15 17.86
CA ILE A 170 -15.89 -11.84 19.16
C ILE A 170 -17.14 -10.98 18.98
N LEU A 171 -17.07 -9.90 18.18
CA LEU A 171 -18.22 -9.05 17.86
C LEU A 171 -19.43 -9.87 17.37
N VAL A 172 -19.18 -10.80 16.45
CA VAL A 172 -20.24 -11.60 15.83
C VAL A 172 -20.73 -12.73 16.75
N ASN A 173 -19.83 -13.52 17.34
CA ASN A 173 -20.20 -14.72 18.08
C ASN A 173 -20.59 -14.47 19.53
N ASN A 174 -20.01 -13.45 20.16
CA ASN A 174 -20.28 -13.16 21.57
C ASN A 174 -21.41 -12.14 21.74
N PHE A 175 -21.69 -11.31 20.73
CA PHE A 175 -22.72 -10.28 20.79
C PHE A 175 -23.81 -10.44 19.72
N LEU A 176 -23.49 -10.31 18.42
CA LEU A 176 -24.51 -10.30 17.36
C LEU A 176 -25.41 -11.55 17.38
N ARG A 177 -24.82 -12.75 17.30
CA ARG A 177 -25.59 -14.01 17.26
C ARG A 177 -26.40 -14.22 18.54
N PRO A 178 -25.84 -14.08 19.76
CA PRO A 178 -26.62 -14.18 21.00
C PRO A 178 -27.72 -13.13 21.14
N LEU A 179 -27.50 -11.88 20.71
CA LEU A 179 -28.52 -10.83 20.76
C LEU A 179 -29.64 -11.06 19.73
N ARG A 180 -29.29 -11.54 18.54
CA ARG A 180 -30.26 -11.97 17.53
C ARG A 180 -31.14 -13.12 18.07
N MET A 181 -30.57 -14.05 18.84
CA MET A 181 -31.34 -15.10 19.52
C MET A 181 -32.22 -14.55 20.65
N ALA A 182 -31.69 -13.61 21.46
CA ALA A 182 -32.44 -12.99 22.54
C ALA A 182 -33.66 -12.21 22.02
N ALA A 183 -33.54 -11.58 20.85
CA ALA A 183 -34.64 -10.89 20.16
C ALA A 183 -35.78 -11.83 19.74
N SER A 184 -35.51 -13.12 19.57
CA SER A 184 -36.53 -14.14 19.26
C SER A 184 -37.14 -14.82 20.51
N SER A 185 -36.78 -14.38 21.72
CA SER A 185 -37.29 -14.97 22.96
C SER A 185 -38.74 -14.55 23.25
N LYS A 186 -39.42 -15.27 24.15
CA LYS A 186 -40.82 -14.97 24.54
C LYS A 186 -41.01 -13.58 25.16
N LYS A 187 -39.97 -13.02 25.77
CA LYS A 187 -39.93 -11.66 26.34
C LYS A 187 -38.61 -11.02 25.91
N PRO A 188 -38.54 -10.51 24.66
CA PRO A 188 -37.28 -10.07 24.09
C PRO A 188 -36.77 -8.80 24.79
N PRO A 189 -35.51 -8.78 25.28
CA PRO A 189 -34.93 -7.59 25.88
C PRO A 189 -34.52 -6.54 24.83
N ILE A 190 -34.43 -6.94 23.56
CA ILE A 190 -34.06 -6.14 22.40
C ILE A 190 -34.85 -6.61 21.17
N THR A 191 -35.16 -5.74 20.21
CA THR A 191 -35.87 -6.12 18.99
C THR A 191 -34.92 -6.59 17.88
N HIS A 192 -35.46 -7.25 16.84
CA HIS A 192 -34.66 -7.60 15.66
C HIS A 192 -34.17 -6.38 14.90
N ASP A 193 -34.96 -5.30 14.87
CA ASP A 193 -34.61 -4.04 14.21
C ASP A 193 -33.47 -3.33 14.92
N ASP A 194 -33.47 -3.34 16.26
CA ASP A 194 -32.37 -2.79 17.07
C ASP A 194 -31.07 -3.58 16.81
N VAL A 195 -31.12 -4.92 16.81
CA VAL A 195 -29.95 -5.75 16.50
C VAL A 195 -29.44 -5.47 15.09
N SER A 196 -30.33 -5.38 14.10
CA SER A 196 -29.96 -5.05 12.73
C SER A 196 -29.28 -3.68 12.66
N SER A 197 -29.83 -2.69 13.36
CA SER A 197 -29.32 -1.31 13.39
C SER A 197 -27.97 -1.18 14.11
N ILE A 198 -27.73 -1.96 15.18
CA ILE A 198 -26.47 -1.91 15.95
C ILE A 198 -25.31 -2.57 15.19
N PHE A 199 -25.57 -3.69 14.51
CA PHE A 199 -24.51 -4.54 13.95
C PHE A 199 -24.35 -4.41 12.43
N LEU A 200 -25.33 -3.87 11.71
CA LEU A 200 -25.34 -3.72 10.25
C LEU A 200 -24.75 -4.96 9.54
N ASN A 201 -23.69 -4.75 8.76
CA ASN A 201 -23.00 -5.72 7.94
C ASN A 201 -21.72 -6.29 8.61
N SER A 202 -21.60 -6.19 9.95
CA SER A 202 -20.44 -6.70 10.70
C SER A 202 -20.14 -8.18 10.47
N GLU A 203 -21.17 -9.02 10.29
CA GLU A 203 -21.01 -10.44 9.96
C GLU A 203 -20.37 -10.63 8.57
N THR A 204 -20.76 -9.81 7.59
CA THR A 204 -20.16 -9.81 6.24
C THR A 204 -18.70 -9.35 6.28
N ILE A 205 -18.40 -8.30 7.05
CA ILE A 205 -17.03 -7.81 7.25
C ILE A 205 -16.17 -8.91 7.87
N MET A 206 -16.65 -9.61 8.91
CA MET A 206 -15.95 -10.74 9.51
C MET A 206 -15.60 -11.82 8.48
N PHE A 207 -16.55 -12.24 7.65
CA PHE A 207 -16.29 -13.26 6.63
C PHE A 207 -15.26 -12.81 5.58
N LEU A 208 -15.35 -11.55 5.12
CA LEU A 208 -14.40 -11.00 4.16
C LEU A 208 -12.97 -11.05 4.70
N HIS A 209 -12.77 -10.56 5.93
CA HIS A 209 -11.44 -10.52 6.56
C HIS A 209 -10.93 -11.91 6.93
N GLN A 210 -11.83 -12.85 7.26
CA GLN A 210 -11.45 -14.24 7.46
C GLN A 210 -10.90 -14.86 6.18
N ILE A 211 -11.49 -14.58 5.00
CA ILE A 211 -10.97 -15.05 3.70
C ILE A 211 -9.60 -14.43 3.43
N PHE A 212 -9.47 -13.11 3.61
CA PHE A 212 -8.22 -12.39 3.41
C PHE A 212 -7.09 -12.93 4.31
N TYR A 213 -7.38 -13.17 5.59
CA TYR A 213 -6.46 -13.78 6.54
C TYR A 213 -5.98 -15.17 6.10
N GLN A 214 -6.88 -16.05 5.62
CA GLN A 214 -6.46 -17.35 5.10
C GLN A 214 -5.55 -17.20 3.86
N GLY A 215 -5.83 -16.23 3.00
CA GLY A 215 -4.96 -15.87 1.88
C GLY A 215 -3.56 -15.47 2.33
N LEU A 216 -3.45 -14.58 3.32
CA LEU A 216 -2.16 -14.16 3.89
C LEU A 216 -1.39 -15.35 4.50
N LYS A 217 -2.08 -16.20 5.27
CA LYS A 217 -1.49 -17.39 5.89
C LYS A 217 -0.94 -18.38 4.85
N ALA A 218 -1.67 -18.59 3.76
CA ALA A 218 -1.23 -19.42 2.65
C ALA A 218 0.02 -18.85 1.96
N ARG A 219 0.13 -17.53 1.82
CA ARG A 219 1.33 -16.89 1.25
C ARG A 219 2.56 -17.01 2.12
N ILE A 220 2.40 -16.84 3.43
CA ILE A 220 3.51 -17.02 4.38
C ILE A 220 4.01 -18.48 4.40
N SER A 221 3.12 -19.44 4.17
CA SER A 221 3.51 -20.86 4.04
C SER A 221 4.39 -21.14 2.81
N SER A 222 4.42 -20.22 1.83
CA SER A 222 5.25 -20.30 0.61
C SER A 222 6.53 -19.44 0.68
N TRP A 223 6.91 -18.95 1.88
CA TRP A 223 8.15 -18.20 2.09
C TRP A 223 9.37 -19.02 1.62
N PRO A 224 10.33 -18.44 0.86
CA PRO A 224 10.67 -17.02 0.76
C PRO A 224 9.92 -16.18 -0.28
N THR A 225 9.07 -16.77 -1.13
CA THR A 225 8.36 -16.04 -2.20
C THR A 225 7.08 -15.41 -1.65
N LEU A 226 7.15 -14.13 -1.27
CA LEU A 226 6.02 -13.38 -0.71
C LEU A 226 5.44 -12.39 -1.72
N VAL A 227 4.38 -12.85 -2.41
CA VAL A 227 3.52 -12.07 -3.30
C VAL A 227 2.14 -11.95 -2.66
N LEU A 228 1.61 -10.73 -2.51
CA LEU A 228 0.37 -10.38 -1.80
C LEU A 228 -0.58 -9.52 -2.62
N ALA A 229 -0.12 -8.91 -3.72
CA ALA A 229 -0.91 -7.92 -4.46
C ALA A 229 -2.27 -8.46 -4.93
N ASP A 230 -2.32 -9.72 -5.36
CA ASP A 230 -3.54 -10.37 -5.81
C ASP A 230 -4.56 -10.60 -4.69
N LEU A 231 -4.11 -10.66 -3.42
CA LEU A 231 -5.03 -10.70 -2.27
C LEU A 231 -5.77 -9.36 -2.12
N PHE A 232 -5.09 -8.24 -2.39
CA PHE A 232 -5.71 -6.92 -2.39
C PHE A 232 -6.67 -6.74 -3.56
N ASP A 233 -6.36 -7.29 -4.74
CA ASP A 233 -7.27 -7.25 -5.89
C ASP A 233 -8.63 -7.91 -5.58
N ILE A 234 -8.63 -8.94 -4.72
CA ILE A 234 -9.85 -9.61 -4.24
C ILE A 234 -10.53 -8.79 -3.13
N LEU A 235 -9.75 -8.19 -2.23
CA LEU A 235 -10.27 -7.44 -1.07
C LEU A 235 -10.93 -6.13 -1.49
N LEU A 236 -10.26 -5.32 -2.33
CA LEU A 236 -10.64 -3.93 -2.64
C LEU A 236 -12.10 -3.76 -3.12
N PRO A 237 -12.62 -4.57 -4.08
CA PRO A 237 -14.00 -4.40 -4.56
C PRO A 237 -15.04 -4.60 -3.44
N MET A 238 -14.70 -5.39 -2.43
CA MET A 238 -15.58 -5.71 -1.32
C MET A 238 -15.52 -4.67 -0.20
N LEU A 239 -14.51 -3.81 -0.16
CA LEU A 239 -14.36 -2.82 0.91
C LEU A 239 -15.38 -1.69 0.88
N ASN A 240 -16.16 -1.55 -0.20
CA ASN A 240 -17.29 -0.60 -0.24
C ASN A 240 -18.32 -0.87 0.88
N ILE A 241 -18.37 -2.09 1.43
CA ILE A 241 -19.21 -2.41 2.59
C ILE A 241 -18.87 -1.56 3.83
N TYR A 242 -17.66 -1.01 3.93
CA TYR A 242 -17.25 -0.15 5.04
C TYR A 242 -17.92 1.22 5.01
N GLN A 243 -18.32 1.74 3.85
CA GLN A 243 -18.99 3.05 3.73
C GLN A 243 -20.29 3.03 4.54
N GLU A 244 -21.13 2.02 4.33
CA GLU A 244 -22.38 1.85 5.06
C GLU A 244 -22.16 1.70 6.57
N PHE A 245 -21.13 0.95 6.98
CA PHE A 245 -20.80 0.77 8.39
C PHE A 245 -20.37 2.08 9.04
N VAL A 246 -19.49 2.85 8.38
CA VAL A 246 -18.95 4.10 8.90
C VAL A 246 -20.00 5.19 8.94
N ARG A 247 -20.80 5.35 7.88
CA ARG A 247 -21.92 6.29 7.83
C ARG A 247 -22.93 6.06 8.95
N ASN A 248 -23.22 4.80 9.28
CA ASN A 248 -24.22 4.45 10.30
C ASN A 248 -23.63 4.20 11.69
N HIS A 249 -22.32 4.33 11.89
CA HIS A 249 -21.66 3.96 13.14
C HIS A 249 -22.23 4.74 14.35
N GLN A 250 -22.39 6.06 14.20
CA GLN A 250 -22.92 6.90 15.27
C GLN A 250 -24.39 6.58 15.59
N TYR A 251 -25.20 6.25 14.57
CA TYR A 251 -26.57 5.80 14.77
C TYR A 251 -26.62 4.45 15.52
N SER A 252 -25.73 3.52 15.15
CA SER A 252 -25.58 2.22 15.82
C SER A 252 -25.32 2.39 17.32
N LEU A 253 -24.42 3.30 17.69
CA LEU A 253 -24.12 3.61 19.09
C LEU A 253 -25.31 4.27 19.82
N GLN A 254 -26.09 5.11 19.14
CA GLN A 254 -27.30 5.72 19.73
C GLN A 254 -28.38 4.67 20.03
N ILE A 255 -28.62 3.74 19.09
CA ILE A 255 -29.55 2.62 19.32
C ILE A 255 -29.06 1.75 20.46
N LEU A 256 -27.77 1.41 20.51
CA LEU A 256 -27.19 0.67 21.62
C LEU A 256 -27.39 1.39 22.97
N ALA A 257 -27.16 2.70 23.02
CA ALA A 257 -27.39 3.51 24.21
C ALA A 257 -28.88 3.55 24.62
N HIS A 258 -29.80 3.59 23.65
CA HIS A 258 -31.23 3.49 23.91
C HIS A 258 -31.60 2.11 24.48
N CYS A 259 -31.11 1.02 23.89
CA CYS A 259 -31.33 -0.33 24.40
C CYS A 259 -30.80 -0.50 25.84
N LYS A 260 -29.66 0.12 26.18
CA LYS A 260 -29.09 0.12 27.54
C LYS A 260 -30.00 0.75 28.60
N GLN A 261 -31.02 1.54 28.23
CA GLN A 261 -32.02 2.05 29.18
C GLN A 261 -32.94 0.93 29.70
N ASN A 262 -33.10 -0.16 28.94
CA ASN A 262 -33.80 -1.35 29.39
C ASN A 262 -32.90 -2.16 30.35
N ARG A 263 -33.33 -2.28 31.61
CA ARG A 263 -32.58 -2.99 32.67
C ARG A 263 -32.31 -4.45 32.35
N ASP A 264 -33.20 -5.12 31.62
CA ASP A 264 -33.02 -6.54 31.27
C ASP A 264 -31.96 -6.69 30.18
N PHE A 265 -31.92 -5.76 29.22
CA PHE A 265 -30.88 -5.70 28.20
C PHE A 265 -29.52 -5.32 28.80
N ASP A 266 -29.44 -4.29 29.66
CA ASP A 266 -28.19 -3.86 30.29
C ASP A 266 -27.53 -4.99 31.09
N LYS A 267 -28.33 -5.76 31.85
CA LYS A 267 -27.84 -6.95 32.57
C LYS A 267 -27.34 -8.04 31.61
N LEU A 268 -28.08 -8.30 30.53
CA LEU A 268 -27.70 -9.29 29.52
C LEU A 268 -26.39 -8.91 28.83
N LEU A 269 -26.25 -7.65 28.44
CA LEU A 269 -25.07 -7.13 27.77
C LEU A 269 -23.84 -7.20 28.68
N LYS A 270 -23.95 -6.76 29.94
CA LYS A 270 -22.87 -6.90 30.94
C LYS A 270 -22.43 -8.35 31.14
N HIS A 271 -23.37 -9.29 31.09
CA HIS A 271 -23.03 -10.71 31.16
C HIS A 271 -22.21 -11.17 29.94
N TYR A 272 -22.49 -10.65 28.75
CA TYR A 272 -21.71 -10.95 27.54
C TYR A 272 -20.33 -10.27 27.56
N GLU A 273 -20.24 -9.02 28.01
CA GLU A 273 -18.99 -8.27 28.15
C GLU A 273 -18.04 -8.87 29.21
N ALA A 274 -18.60 -9.59 30.21
CA ALA A 274 -17.83 -10.28 31.24
C ALA A 274 -17.18 -11.60 30.76
N LYS A 275 -17.37 -12.02 29.50
CA LYS A 275 -16.71 -13.22 28.96
C LYS A 275 -15.19 -13.00 28.88
N PRO A 276 -14.36 -14.01 29.20
CA PRO A 276 -12.90 -13.87 29.16
C PRO A 276 -12.36 -13.36 27.81
N ASP A 277 -12.94 -13.83 26.70
CA ASP A 277 -12.54 -13.43 25.34
C ASP A 277 -12.71 -11.92 25.08
N CYS A 278 -13.56 -11.23 25.84
CA CYS A 278 -13.79 -9.80 25.68
C CYS A 278 -12.67 -8.96 26.30
N GLU A 279 -11.86 -9.51 27.21
CA GLU A 279 -10.73 -8.81 27.86
C GLU A 279 -11.16 -7.45 28.44
N GLU A 280 -12.30 -7.42 29.15
CA GLU A 280 -12.90 -6.21 29.77
C GLU A 280 -13.35 -5.13 28.78
N ARG A 281 -13.35 -5.40 27.48
CA ARG A 281 -13.83 -4.47 26.44
C ARG A 281 -15.34 -4.53 26.30
N THR A 282 -15.94 -3.35 26.11
CA THR A 282 -17.38 -3.20 25.90
C THR A 282 -17.77 -3.42 24.44
N LEU A 283 -19.06 -3.66 24.18
CA LEU A 283 -19.58 -3.78 22.81
C LEU A 283 -19.28 -2.54 21.95
N GLU A 284 -19.34 -1.33 22.52
CA GLU A 284 -18.95 -0.10 21.81
C GLU A 284 -17.53 -0.16 21.28
N THR A 285 -16.60 -0.71 22.07
CA THR A 285 -15.20 -0.85 21.66
C THR A 285 -15.10 -1.76 20.44
N PHE A 286 -15.78 -2.91 20.46
CA PHE A 286 -15.78 -3.83 19.32
C PHE A 286 -16.38 -3.22 18.05
N LEU A 287 -17.42 -2.39 18.19
CA LEU A 287 -18.06 -1.69 17.07
C LEU A 287 -17.16 -0.62 16.43
N THR A 288 -16.13 -0.14 17.14
CA THR A 288 -15.20 0.88 16.60
C THR A 288 -14.06 0.28 15.77
N TYR A 289 -13.66 -0.98 15.98
CA TYR A 289 -12.53 -1.57 15.26
C TYR A 289 -12.60 -1.47 13.73
N PRO A 290 -13.76 -1.71 13.06
CA PRO A 290 -13.86 -1.55 11.62
C PRO A 290 -13.52 -0.14 11.12
N MET A 291 -13.72 0.91 11.93
CA MET A 291 -13.39 2.28 11.54
C MET A 291 -11.89 2.49 11.30
N PHE A 292 -11.04 1.69 11.94
CA PHE A 292 -9.58 1.89 11.92
C PHE A 292 -8.86 0.96 10.93
N GLN A 293 -9.54 -0.02 10.35
CA GLN A 293 -8.88 -1.04 9.54
C GLN A 293 -8.39 -0.48 8.19
N ILE A 294 -9.20 0.33 7.51
CA ILE A 294 -8.81 0.94 6.22
C ILE A 294 -7.56 1.84 6.39
N PRO A 295 -7.50 2.78 7.36
CA PRO A 295 -6.27 3.52 7.64
C PRO A 295 -5.05 2.65 7.94
N ARG A 296 -5.22 1.55 8.70
CA ARG A 296 -4.12 0.61 8.99
C ARG A 296 -3.56 -0.04 7.74
N TYR A 297 -4.39 -0.43 6.78
CA TYR A 297 -3.89 -0.97 5.50
C TYR A 297 -3.12 0.06 4.69
N ILE A 298 -3.57 1.32 4.67
CA ILE A 298 -2.84 2.40 3.99
C ILE A 298 -1.42 2.54 4.57
N LEU A 299 -1.30 2.60 5.90
CA LEU A 299 0.00 2.69 6.58
C LEU A 299 0.88 1.48 6.29
N THR A 300 0.30 0.28 6.37
CA THR A 300 1.01 -0.99 6.11
C THR A 300 1.53 -1.04 4.66
N LEU A 301 0.71 -0.62 3.68
CA LEU A 301 1.10 -0.59 2.28
C LEU A 301 2.16 0.48 1.98
N HIS A 302 2.09 1.65 2.62
CA HIS A 302 3.15 2.66 2.54
C HIS A 302 4.49 2.10 3.03
N GLU A 303 4.50 1.45 4.20
CA GLU A 303 5.70 0.84 4.77
C GLU A 303 6.23 -0.31 3.89
N LEU A 304 5.34 -1.16 3.37
CA LEU A 304 5.69 -2.25 2.48
C LEU A 304 6.31 -1.74 1.18
N LEU A 305 5.75 -0.69 0.57
CA LEU A 305 6.25 -0.05 -0.65
C LEU A 305 7.59 0.67 -0.42
N ALA A 306 7.83 1.21 0.78
CA ALA A 306 9.11 1.82 1.14
C ALA A 306 10.27 0.81 1.12
N HIS A 307 9.97 -0.48 1.33
CA HIS A 307 10.96 -1.56 1.33
C HIS A 307 10.89 -2.47 0.09
N THR A 308 9.99 -2.21 -0.84
CA THR A 308 9.82 -2.97 -2.08
C THR A 308 10.63 -2.32 -3.22
N PRO A 309 11.57 -2.99 -3.89
CA PRO A 309 12.34 -2.40 -5.00
C PRO A 309 11.45 -1.86 -6.14
N HIS A 310 11.92 -0.83 -6.86
CA HIS A 310 11.16 -0.22 -7.97
C HIS A 310 10.85 -1.21 -9.11
N GLU A 311 11.73 -2.16 -9.34
CA GLU A 311 11.64 -3.20 -10.38
C GLU A 311 10.84 -4.43 -9.91
N HIS A 312 10.35 -4.44 -8.67
CA HIS A 312 9.62 -5.58 -8.12
C HIS A 312 8.27 -5.75 -8.82
N VAL A 313 7.94 -6.99 -9.19
CA VAL A 313 6.75 -7.33 -10.00
C VAL A 313 5.43 -6.84 -9.40
N GLU A 314 5.35 -6.73 -8.07
CA GLU A 314 4.14 -6.30 -7.35
C GLU A 314 4.03 -4.82 -7.07
N ARG A 315 5.09 -4.04 -7.30
CA ARG A 315 5.13 -2.65 -6.80
C ARG A 315 3.97 -1.83 -7.34
N ASN A 316 3.68 -1.94 -8.64
CA ASN A 316 2.59 -1.21 -9.28
C ASN A 316 1.22 -1.63 -8.73
N SER A 317 0.99 -2.92 -8.51
CA SER A 317 -0.27 -3.42 -7.97
C SER A 317 -0.48 -3.01 -6.51
N LEU A 318 0.58 -3.02 -5.70
CA LEU A 318 0.52 -2.53 -4.30
C LEU A 318 0.29 -1.02 -4.24
N ASP A 319 0.88 -0.24 -5.14
CA ASP A 319 0.68 1.21 -5.23
C ASP A 319 -0.75 1.56 -5.70
N TYR A 320 -1.29 0.77 -6.63
CA TYR A 320 -2.70 0.85 -7.03
C TYR A 320 -3.64 0.54 -5.86
N ALA A 321 -3.38 -0.56 -5.13
CA ALA A 321 -4.18 -0.94 -3.97
C ALA A 321 -4.16 0.14 -2.88
N LYS A 322 -2.98 0.72 -2.61
CA LYS A 322 -2.83 1.84 -1.68
C LYS A 322 -3.66 3.05 -2.12
N SER A 323 -3.55 3.44 -3.38
CA SER A 323 -4.29 4.58 -3.94
C SER A 323 -5.81 4.39 -3.82
N LYS A 324 -6.29 3.15 -4.03
CA LYS A 324 -7.72 2.81 -3.87
C LYS A 324 -8.18 2.86 -2.42
N LEU A 325 -7.35 2.42 -1.48
CA LEU A 325 -7.64 2.53 -0.05
C LEU A 325 -7.63 3.99 0.42
N GLU A 326 -6.71 4.82 -0.07
CA GLU A 326 -6.67 6.27 0.21
C GLU A 326 -7.93 6.99 -0.33
N GLU A 327 -8.38 6.62 -1.53
CA GLU A 327 -9.64 7.09 -2.11
C GLU A 327 -10.85 6.70 -1.25
N LEU A 328 -10.95 5.42 -0.87
CA LEU A 328 -12.01 4.92 0.00
C LEU A 328 -12.00 5.60 1.37
N SER A 329 -10.81 5.77 1.97
CA SER A 329 -10.67 6.43 3.27
C SER A 329 -11.10 7.90 3.22
N ARG A 330 -10.86 8.60 2.11
CA ARG A 330 -11.33 9.97 1.90
C ARG A 330 -12.85 10.01 1.80
N ILE A 331 -13.46 9.15 0.98
CA ILE A 331 -14.92 9.03 0.84
C ILE A 331 -15.57 8.79 2.21
N MET A 332 -15.06 7.81 2.97
CA MET A 332 -15.55 7.50 4.31
C MET A 332 -15.43 8.69 5.27
N HIS A 333 -14.36 9.48 5.19
CA HIS A 333 -14.19 10.67 6.01
C HIS A 333 -15.19 11.77 5.65
N ASP A 334 -15.40 12.00 4.35
CA ASP A 334 -16.36 12.96 3.83
C ASP A 334 -17.80 12.56 4.25
N GLU A 335 -18.14 11.26 4.18
CA GLU A 335 -19.44 10.74 4.64
C GLU A 335 -19.69 10.98 6.14
N VAL A 336 -18.68 10.79 7.00
CA VAL A 336 -18.78 11.08 8.43
C VAL A 336 -19.02 12.58 8.65
N SER A 337 -18.29 13.42 7.92
CA SER A 337 -18.43 14.88 7.98
C SER A 337 -19.85 15.32 7.56
N GLU A 338 -20.34 14.80 6.44
CA GLU A 338 -21.69 15.10 5.92
C GLU A 338 -22.79 14.64 6.88
N THR A 339 -22.68 13.41 7.39
CA THR A 339 -23.66 12.86 8.35
C THR A 339 -23.72 13.70 9.64
N GLU A 340 -22.57 14.13 10.17
CA GLU A 340 -22.52 14.99 11.36
C GLU A 340 -23.03 16.41 11.06
N ASN A 341 -22.82 16.93 9.85
CA ASN A 341 -23.37 18.22 9.41
C ASN A 341 -24.90 18.18 9.34
N ILE A 342 -25.48 17.17 8.69
CA ILE A 342 -26.94 16.98 8.62
C ILE A 342 -27.52 16.88 10.04
N ARG A 343 -26.87 16.13 10.93
CA ARG A 343 -27.31 15.96 12.32
C ARG A 343 -27.32 17.30 13.09
N LYS A 344 -26.29 18.13 12.91
CA LYS A 344 -26.23 19.46 13.53
C LYS A 344 -27.29 20.39 12.97
N ASN A 345 -27.51 20.40 11.65
CA ASN A 345 -28.57 21.19 11.03
C ASN A 345 -29.96 20.81 11.57
N LEU A 346 -30.25 19.50 11.67
CA LEU A 346 -31.49 18.99 12.27
C LEU A 346 -31.63 19.38 13.75
N ALA A 347 -30.54 19.37 14.52
CA ALA A 347 -30.58 19.80 15.92
C ALA A 347 -30.90 21.30 16.05
N ILE A 348 -30.36 22.14 15.16
CA ILE A 348 -30.63 23.58 15.12
C ILE A 348 -32.08 23.83 14.71
N GLU A 349 -32.58 23.15 13.68
CA GLU A 349 -33.96 23.26 13.22
C GLU A 349 -34.96 23.01 14.36
N ARG A 350 -34.73 21.94 15.15
CA ARG A 350 -35.56 21.61 16.32
C ARG A 350 -35.52 22.64 17.45
N MET A 351 -34.52 23.52 17.48
CA MET A 351 -34.44 24.62 18.44
C MET A 351 -35.21 25.86 17.98
N ILE A 352 -35.57 25.97 16.70
CA ILE A 352 -36.29 27.11 16.15
C ILE A 352 -37.79 26.88 16.35
N ILE A 353 -38.42 27.77 17.12
CA ILE A 353 -39.87 27.78 17.33
C ILE A 353 -40.55 28.06 15.98
N GLU A 354 -41.57 27.25 15.62
CA GLU A 354 -42.26 27.21 14.31
C GLU A 354 -41.50 26.50 13.16
N GLY A 355 -40.28 26.01 13.39
CA GLY A 355 -39.50 25.28 12.39
C GLY A 355 -38.89 26.18 11.31
N CYS A 356 -37.87 25.69 10.61
CA CYS A 356 -37.24 26.40 9.50
C CYS A 356 -36.89 25.41 8.38
N GLU A 357 -37.81 25.21 7.44
CA GLU A 357 -37.64 24.26 6.32
C GLU A 357 -36.41 24.56 5.46
N ILE A 358 -35.96 25.83 5.43
CA ILE A 358 -34.77 26.26 4.70
C ILE A 358 -33.51 25.58 5.26
N LEU A 359 -33.44 25.25 6.55
CA LEU A 359 -32.28 24.55 7.15
C LEU A 359 -32.23 23.05 6.81
N LEU A 360 -33.27 22.50 6.19
CA LEU A 360 -33.33 21.10 5.74
C LEU A 360 -32.83 20.94 4.29
N ASP A 361 -32.38 22.02 3.65
CA ASP A 361 -31.75 21.96 2.34
C ASP A 361 -30.42 21.19 2.43
N THR A 362 -30.29 20.11 1.66
CA THR A 362 -29.10 19.27 1.59
C THR A 362 -27.85 20.00 1.10
N SER A 363 -28.01 21.20 0.52
CA SER A 363 -26.89 22.06 0.12
C SER A 363 -26.27 22.88 1.27
N GLN A 364 -26.84 22.85 2.48
CA GLN A 364 -26.35 23.64 3.61
C GLN A 364 -25.34 22.89 4.49
N THR A 365 -24.12 23.41 4.55
CA THR A 365 -23.05 22.89 5.41
C THR A 365 -22.95 23.65 6.73
N PHE A 366 -22.98 22.92 7.85
CA PHE A 366 -22.64 23.49 9.15
C PHE A 366 -21.13 23.82 9.21
N VAL A 367 -20.78 25.10 9.32
CA VAL A 367 -19.37 25.54 9.31
C VAL A 367 -18.81 25.70 10.71
N ARG A 368 -19.53 26.39 11.61
CA ARG A 368 -19.05 26.70 12.97
C ARG A 368 -20.21 27.12 13.88
N GLN A 369 -20.10 26.79 15.17
CA GLN A 369 -20.91 27.39 16.24
C GLN A 369 -20.04 28.25 17.14
N GLY A 370 -20.53 29.45 17.48
CA GLY A 370 -19.93 30.35 18.47
C GLY A 370 -20.69 30.28 19.79
N THR A 371 -19.99 30.51 20.89
CA THR A 371 -20.55 30.68 22.24
C THR A 371 -20.93 32.13 22.52
#